data_AF-A0A3P8M628-F1
#
_entry.id   AF-A0A3P8M628-F1
#
_cell.length_a   1.000
_cell.length_b   1.000
_cell.length_c   1.000
_cell.angle_alpha   90.00
_cell.angle_beta   90.00
_cell.angle_gamma   90.00
#
_symmetry.space_group_name_H-M   'P 1'
#
loop_
_entity.id
_entity.type
_entity.pdbx_description
1 polymer ?
#
loop_
_entity_poly.entity_id
_entity_poly.type
_entity_poly.pdbx_seq_one_letter_code
_entity_poly.pdbx_strand_id
1 'polypeptide(L)' 'MGFALRHNVIEAHGLCAGCVEVEACNTPGHCHHDHTIQIKKKAR' A
#
# COMPACT_ATOMS: atom_id res chain seq x y z
N MET A 1 -26.25 -31.21 -0.44
CA MET A 1 -25.15 -31.14 0.55
C MET A 1 -24.45 -29.81 0.32
N GLY A 2 -24.35 -28.95 1.35
CA GLY A 2 -23.92 -27.55 1.22
C GLY A 2 -22.52 -27.30 1.78
N PHE A 3 -21.97 -26.12 1.48
CA PHE A 3 -20.64 -25.70 1.94
C PHE A 3 -20.65 -25.37 3.45
N ALA A 4 -19.76 -26.01 4.21
CA ALA A 4 -19.57 -25.75 5.64
C ALA A 4 -18.28 -24.94 5.86
N LEU A 5 -18.41 -23.62 5.80
CA LEU A 5 -17.29 -22.70 6.05
C LEU A 5 -16.91 -22.69 7.53
N ARG A 6 -15.62 -22.87 7.84
CA ARG A 6 -15.10 -22.77 9.22
C ARG A 6 -14.46 -21.41 9.51
N HIS A 7 -13.69 -20.88 8.57
CA HIS A 7 -13.00 -19.59 8.67
C HIS A 7 -12.52 -19.17 7.27
N ASN A 8 -12.51 -17.87 7.00
CA ASN A 8 -11.93 -17.29 5.79
C ASN A 8 -10.86 -16.28 6.17
N VAL A 9 -9.76 -16.28 5.41
CA VAL A 9 -8.72 -15.26 5.48
C VAL A 9 -8.67 -14.58 4.11
N ILE A 10 -8.83 -13.27 4.12
CA ILE A 10 -8.80 -12.45 2.90
C ILE A 10 -7.86 -11.27 3.19
N GLU A 11 -6.78 -11.17 2.44
CA GLU A 11 -5.76 -10.14 2.60
C GLU A 11 -5.70 -9.27 1.34
N ALA A 12 -5.74 -7.95 1.54
CA ALA A 12 -5.57 -6.96 0.48
C ALA A 12 -4.21 -6.30 0.63
N HIS A 13 -3.47 -6.25 -0.48
CA HIS A 13 -2.16 -5.60 -0.53
C HIS A 13 -2.24 -4.34 -1.39
N GLY A 14 -1.59 -3.29 -0.94
CA GLY A 14 -1.56 -1.99 -1.60
C GLY A 14 -0.85 -0.96 -0.74
N LEU A 15 -0.99 0.30 -1.11
CA LEU A 15 -0.52 1.43 -0.32
C LEU A 15 -1.68 2.01 0.50
N CYS A 16 -1.42 2.39 1.74
CA CYS A 16 -2.35 3.22 2.50
C CYS A 16 -2.41 4.64 1.90
N ALA A 17 -3.42 5.44 2.28
CA ALA A 17 -3.62 6.79 1.74
C ALA A 17 -2.36 7.66 1.81
N GLY A 18 -1.68 7.71 2.96
CA GLY A 18 -0.44 8.49 3.10
C GLY A 18 0.67 8.01 2.17
N CYS A 19 0.88 6.69 2.05
CA CYS A 19 1.90 6.16 1.13
C CYS A 19 1.58 6.43 -0.34
N VAL A 20 0.30 6.54 -0.71
CA VAL A 20 -0.11 6.96 -2.08
C VAL A 20 0.29 8.41 -2.34
N GLU A 21 0.10 9.31 -1.37
CA GLU A 21 0.49 10.72 -1.50
C GLU A 21 2.01 10.88 -1.63
N VAL A 22 2.78 10.11 -0.85
CA VAL A 22 4.25 10.09 -0.96
C VAL A 22 4.69 9.55 -2.32
N GLU A 23 4.06 8.48 -2.81
CA GLU A 23 4.41 7.88 -4.11
C GLU A 23 4.08 8.79 -5.30
N ALA A 24 2.97 9.53 -5.21
CA ALA A 24 2.53 10.47 -6.26
C ALA A 24 3.30 11.80 -6.26
N CYS A 25 4.12 12.06 -5.25
CA CYS A 25 4.83 13.32 -5.11
C CYS A 25 6.00 13.40 -6.10
N ASN A 26 5.94 14.39 -7.01
CA ASN A 26 6.95 14.61 -8.06
C ASN A 26 8.01 15.67 -7.69
N THR A 27 7.86 16.35 -6.54
CA THR A 27 8.73 17.45 -6.10
C THR A 27 9.25 17.23 -4.68
N PRO A 28 10.12 16.21 -4.48
CA PRO A 28 10.77 15.98 -3.20
C PRO A 28 11.62 17.21 -2.84
N GLY A 29 11.23 17.94 -1.79
CA GLY A 29 11.89 19.18 -1.34
C GLY A 29 10.97 20.39 -1.23
N HIS A 30 9.77 20.35 -1.82
CA HIS A 30 8.75 21.40 -1.66
C HIS A 30 7.46 20.88 -1.02
N CYS A 31 7.54 19.72 -0.37
CA CYS A 31 6.47 19.07 0.37
C CYS A 31 6.95 18.71 1.78
N HIS A 32 6.01 18.42 2.67
CA HIS A 32 6.28 18.06 4.05
C HIS A 32 6.15 16.55 4.31
N HIS A 33 6.26 15.75 3.25
CA HIS A 33 6.18 14.30 3.32
C HIS A 33 7.50 13.68 3.74
N ASP A 34 7.43 12.58 4.47
CA ASP A 34 8.60 11.75 4.73
C ASP A 34 8.91 10.87 3.51
N HIS A 35 9.96 11.25 2.78
CA HIS A 35 10.47 10.52 1.62
C HIS A 35 11.56 9.48 1.97
N THR A 36 11.86 9.27 3.25
CA THR A 36 12.82 8.23 3.67
C THR A 36 12.26 6.83 3.50
N ILE A 37 10.93 6.70 3.42
CA ILE A 37 10.22 5.45 3.19
C ILE A 37 10.49 4.98 1.75
N GLN A 38 11.42 4.03 1.61
CA GLN A 38 11.68 3.37 0.34
C GLN A 38 10.53 2.41 0.02
N ILE A 39 9.59 2.86 -0.82
CA ILE A 39 8.49 2.01 -1.31
C ILE A 39 9.10 0.92 -2.21
N LYS A 40 9.25 -0.28 -1.64
CA LYS A 40 9.79 -1.43 -2.36
C LYS A 40 8.75 -1.93 -3.36
N LYS A 41 8.78 -1.40 -4.58
CA LYS A 41 7.91 -1.86 -5.67
C LYS A 41 8.25 -3.33 -5.95
N LYS A 42 7.28 -4.23 -5.79
CA LYS A 42 7.41 -5.62 -6.25
C LYS A 42 7.51 -5.56 -7.78
N ALA A 43 8.59 -6.08 -8.37
CA ALA A 43 8.72 -6.16 -9.82
C ALA A 43 7.52 -6.96 -10.37
N ARG A 44 6.89 -6.40 -11.40
CA ARG A 44 5.71 -6.99 -12.06
C ARG A 44 6.03 -8.30 -12.73
#